data_AF-A0A1H1YUG3-F1
#
_entry.id   AF-A0A1H1YUG3-F1
#
_cell.length_a   1.000
_cell.length_b   1.000
_cell.length_c   1.000
_cell.angle_alpha   90.00
_cell.angle_beta   90.00
_cell.angle_gamma   90.00
#
_symmetry.space_group_name_H-M   'P 1'
#
loop_
_entity.id
_entity.type
_entity.pdbx_description
1 polymer ?
#
loop_
_entity_poly.entity_id
_entity_poly.type
_entity_poly.pdbx_seq_one_letter_code
_entity_poly.pdbx_strand_id
1 'polypeptide(L)'
;MSTRDGMSTNEAGRKGGETTARTHDQDFYQEIGSKGGQNSGGNFANDPQRASEAGSRGGQNSGGNFANDREKASEAGRKGGQNSNSGGRNS
;
A
#
# COMPACT_ATOMS: atom_id res chain seq x y z
N MET A 1 16.60 38.38 -6.24
CA MET A 1 16.64 36.97 -5.79
C MET A 1 15.86 36.13 -6.79
N SER A 2 16.52 35.28 -7.58
CA SER A 2 15.82 34.29 -8.40
C SER A 2 15.52 33.07 -7.54
N THR A 3 14.26 32.89 -7.17
CA THR A 3 13.76 31.66 -6.53
C THR A 3 14.02 30.49 -7.46
N ARG A 4 14.65 29.43 -6.95
CA ARG A 4 14.83 28.18 -7.70
C ARG A 4 13.45 27.63 -8.08
N ASP A 5 13.10 27.75 -9.36
CA ASP A 5 12.04 26.96 -9.99
C ASP A 5 12.52 25.50 -10.10
N GLY A 6 12.66 24.86 -8.94
CA GLY A 6 12.96 23.44 -8.83
C GLY A 6 11.68 22.64 -8.99
N MET A 7 11.74 21.57 -9.78
CA MET A 7 10.65 20.62 -9.98
C MET A 7 10.10 20.15 -8.62
N SER A 8 8.79 20.26 -8.42
CA SER A 8 8.13 19.89 -7.15
C SER A 8 8.36 18.41 -6.83
N THR A 9 8.38 18.03 -5.55
CA THR A 9 8.47 16.63 -5.11
C THR A 9 7.37 15.76 -5.72
N ASN A 10 6.15 16.29 -5.81
CA ASN A 10 5.03 15.58 -6.46
C ASN A 10 5.29 15.38 -7.97
N GLU A 11 5.88 16.37 -8.62
CA GLU A 11 6.19 16.32 -10.04
C GLU A 11 7.35 15.38 -10.34
N ALA A 12 8.38 15.37 -9.48
CA ALA A 12 9.49 14.43 -9.53
C ALA A 12 9.00 12.99 -9.34
N GLY A 13 8.09 12.75 -8.38
CA GLY A 13 7.49 11.44 -8.14
C GLY A 13 6.67 10.93 -9.34
N ARG A 14 5.79 11.78 -9.89
CA ARG A 14 5.01 11.44 -11.10
C ARG A 14 5.91 11.12 -12.28
N LYS A 15 6.89 11.98 -12.55
CA LYS A 15 7.83 11.80 -13.68
C LYS A 15 8.68 10.54 -13.53
N GLY A 16 9.10 10.22 -12.31
CA GLY A 16 9.79 8.96 -11.99
C GLY A 16 8.92 7.75 -12.30
N GLY A 17 7.67 7.74 -11.79
CA GLY A 17 6.72 6.66 -12.03
C GLY A 17 6.39 6.45 -13.52
N GLU A 18 6.15 7.54 -14.25
CA GLU A 18 5.90 7.48 -15.71
C GLU A 18 7.10 6.92 -16.49
N THR A 19 8.32 7.28 -16.08
CA THR A 19 9.54 6.79 -16.74
C THR A 19 9.69 5.28 -16.51
N THR A 20 9.50 4.83 -15.27
CA THR A 20 9.53 3.40 -14.92
C THR A 20 8.46 2.62 -15.68
N ALA A 21 7.23 3.14 -15.78
CA ALA A 21 6.13 2.47 -16.47
C ALA A 21 6.30 2.36 -17.99
N ARG A 22 7.13 3.21 -18.61
CA ARG A 22 7.44 3.15 -20.05
C ARG A 22 8.62 2.24 -20.38
N THR A 23 9.47 1.93 -19.40
CA THR A 23 10.74 1.22 -19.60
C THR A 23 10.74 -0.20 -19.09
N HIS A 24 9.74 -0.57 -18.28
CA HIS A 24 9.65 -1.88 -17.64
C HIS A 24 8.31 -2.56 -17.91
N ASP A 25 8.36 -3.88 -18.07
CA ASP A 25 7.20 -4.72 -18.38
C ASP A 25 6.57 -5.35 -17.14
N GLN A 26 5.50 -6.13 -17.35
CA GLN A 26 4.74 -6.78 -16.28
C GLN A 26 5.61 -7.62 -15.33
N ASP A 27 6.64 -8.30 -15.84
CA ASP A 27 7.52 -9.15 -15.04
C ASP A 27 8.35 -8.36 -14.03
N PHE A 28 8.76 -7.13 -14.37
CA PHE A 28 9.47 -6.24 -13.46
C PHE A 28 8.59 -5.86 -12.26
N TYR A 29 7.31 -5.55 -12.49
CA TYR A 29 6.37 -5.23 -11.42
C TYR A 29 6.03 -6.45 -10.57
N GLN A 30 5.91 -7.63 -11.19
CA GLN A 30 5.74 -8.90 -10.48
C GLN A 30 6.94 -9.18 -9.57
N GLU A 31 8.16 -9.02 -10.06
CA GLU A 31 9.37 -9.23 -9.28
C GLU A 31 9.45 -8.27 -8.08
N ILE A 32 9.11 -6.98 -8.26
CA ILE A 32 9.05 -6.01 -7.16
C ILE A 32 7.98 -6.41 -6.15
N GLY A 33 6.79 -6.82 -6.62
CA GLY A 33 5.72 -7.30 -5.75
C GLY A 33 6.13 -8.53 -4.96
N SER A 34 6.74 -9.51 -5.62
CA SER A 34 7.28 -10.73 -5.00
C SER A 34 8.36 -10.42 -3.99
N LYS A 35 9.35 -9.57 -4.33
CA LYS A 35 10.39 -9.12 -3.40
C LYS A 35 9.79 -8.36 -2.22
N GLY A 36 8.79 -7.50 -2.43
CA GLY A 36 8.08 -6.79 -1.37
C GLY A 36 7.35 -7.73 -0.42
N GLY A 37 6.70 -8.77 -0.95
CA GLY A 37 6.06 -9.84 -0.16
C GLY A 37 7.05 -10.74 0.57
N GLN A 38 8.18 -11.05 -0.06
CA GLN A 38 9.27 -11.85 0.53
C GLN A 38 10.04 -11.08 1.61
N ASN A 39 10.30 -9.78 1.43
CA ASN A 39 10.95 -8.93 2.44
C ASN A 39 9.98 -8.53 3.56
N SER A 40 8.67 -8.44 3.27
CA SER A 40 7.62 -8.45 4.29
C SER A 40 7.45 -9.81 4.97
N GLY A 41 8.26 -10.80 4.53
CA GLY A 41 8.55 -12.10 5.15
C GLY A 41 7.38 -13.04 5.34
N GLY A 42 6.69 -13.25 4.23
CA GLY A 42 5.82 -14.39 4.05
C GLY A 42 4.37 -14.05 4.30
N ASN A 43 3.53 -14.78 3.58
CA ASN A 43 2.08 -14.80 3.73
C ASN A 43 1.72 -14.70 5.22
N PHE A 44 1.10 -13.60 5.65
CA PHE A 44 0.64 -13.41 7.03
C PHE A 44 -0.24 -14.58 7.54
N ALA A 45 -0.78 -15.38 6.62
CA ALA A 45 -1.48 -16.63 6.87
C ALA A 45 -0.62 -17.72 7.55
N ASN A 46 0.70 -17.75 7.31
CA ASN A 46 1.61 -18.78 7.81
C ASN A 46 2.39 -18.36 9.07
N ASP A 47 2.34 -17.07 9.43
CA ASP A 47 2.99 -16.52 10.62
C ASP A 47 2.05 -15.52 11.34
N PRO A 48 1.15 -16.03 12.21
CA PRO A 48 0.17 -15.22 12.93
C PRO A 48 0.80 -14.20 13.88
N GLN A 49 1.99 -14.49 14.42
CA GLN A 49 2.69 -13.59 15.34
C GLN A 49 3.17 -12.35 14.58
N ARG A 50 3.78 -12.56 13.40
CA ARG A 50 4.17 -11.48 12.50
C ARG A 50 2.98 -10.69 11.96
N ALA A 51 1.89 -11.37 11.62
CA ALA A 51 0.65 -10.71 11.21
C ALA A 51 0.09 -9.81 12.31
N SER A 52 0.08 -10.31 13.55
CA SER A 52 -0.33 -9.56 14.73
C SER A 52 0.59 -8.36 14.99
N GLU A 53 1.91 -8.52 14.86
CA GLU A 53 2.88 -7.45 15.05
C GLU A 53 2.78 -6.37 13.96
N ALA A 54 2.63 -6.76 12.70
CA ALA A 54 2.40 -5.84 11.58
C ALA A 54 1.06 -5.11 11.72
N GLY A 55 -0.01 -5.81 12.10
CA GLY A 55 -1.32 -5.22 12.39
C GLY A 55 -1.26 -4.25 13.58
N SER A 56 -0.55 -4.62 14.64
CA SER A 56 -0.34 -3.77 15.83
C SER A 56 0.44 -2.51 15.47
N ARG A 57 1.56 -2.64 14.75
CA ARG A 57 2.36 -1.49 14.28
C ARG A 57 1.58 -0.60 13.31
N GLY A 58 0.83 -1.18 12.38
CA GLY A 58 -0.04 -0.45 11.47
C GLY A 58 -1.15 0.32 12.19
N GLY A 59 -1.75 -0.29 13.22
CA GLY A 59 -2.75 0.33 14.09
C GLY A 59 -2.18 1.42 14.99
N GLN A 60 -0.95 1.26 15.47
CA GLN A 60 -0.25 2.25 16.28
C GLN A 60 0.15 3.49 15.47
N ASN A 61 0.67 3.30 14.24
CA ASN A 61 1.13 4.42 13.40
C ASN A 61 -0.03 5.23 12.77
N SER A 62 -1.25 4.67 12.73
CA SER A 62 -2.48 5.37 12.28
C SER A 62 -3.25 6.08 13.42
N GLY A 63 -2.69 6.12 14.63
CA GLY A 63 -3.24 6.88 15.75
C GLY A 63 -4.30 6.16 16.59
N GLY A 64 -4.25 4.82 16.69
CA GLY A 64 -4.90 4.06 17.77
C GLY A 64 -6.43 3.93 17.70
N ASN A 65 -6.91 2.71 18.01
CA ASN A 65 -8.29 2.32 18.31
C ASN A 65 -9.42 2.82 17.37
N PHE A 66 -9.63 2.09 16.27
CA PHE A 66 -10.88 2.12 15.49
C PHE A 66 -12.15 1.89 16.34
N ALA A 67 -12.02 1.29 17.52
CA ALA A 67 -13.12 1.13 18.48
C ALA A 67 -13.65 2.47 19.03
N ASN A 68 -12.81 3.50 19.07
CA ASN A 68 -13.15 4.81 19.64
C ASN A 68 -13.46 5.87 18.57
N ASP A 69 -13.25 5.56 17.29
CA ASP A 69 -13.43 6.49 16.18
C ASP A 69 -14.12 5.79 15.00
N ARG A 70 -15.46 5.79 15.06
CA ARG A 70 -16.35 5.08 14.14
C ARG A 70 -16.19 5.55 12.70
N GLU A 71 -15.94 6.85 12.49
CA GLU A 71 -15.76 7.41 11.15
C GLU A 71 -14.48 6.88 10.51
N LYS A 72 -13.37 6.88 11.26
CA LYS A 72 -12.08 6.33 10.80
C LYS A 72 -12.17 4.82 10.54
N ALA A 73 -12.88 4.07 11.38
CA ALA A 73 -13.14 2.64 11.17
C ALA A 73 -13.94 2.37 9.89
N SER A 74 -14.97 3.19 9.66
CA SER A 74 -15.81 3.10 8.46
C SER A 74 -15.04 3.45 7.20
N GLU A 75 -14.17 4.46 7.26
CA GLU A 75 -13.30 4.85 6.14
C GLU A 75 -12.27 3.76 5.83
N ALA A 76 -11.63 3.19 6.86
CA ALA A 76 -10.69 2.08 6.70
C ALA A 76 -11.37 0.82 6.14
N GLY A 77 -12.56 0.46 6.66
CA GLY A 77 -13.36 -0.65 6.15
C GLY A 77 -13.83 -0.43 4.71
N ARG A 78 -14.26 0.78 4.37
CA ARG A 78 -14.61 1.17 2.99
C ARG A 78 -13.40 1.06 2.07
N LYS A 79 -12.24 1.61 2.45
CA LYS A 79 -11.02 1.58 1.64
C LYS A 79 -10.44 0.17 1.49
N GLY A 80 -10.51 -0.64 2.55
CA GLY A 80 -10.10 -2.05 2.52
C GLY A 80 -11.03 -2.90 1.65
N GLY A 81 -12.35 -2.69 1.76
CA GLY A 81 -13.35 -3.39 0.96
C GLY A 81 -13.40 -2.96 -0.50
N GLN A 82 -12.97 -1.73 -0.82
CA GLN A 82 -12.89 -1.20 -2.18
C GLN A 82 -11.78 -1.85 -3.02
N ASN A 83 -10.78 -2.47 -2.40
CA ASN A 83 -9.71 -3.18 -3.12
C ASN A 83 -10.01 -4.67 -3.34
N SER A 84 -11.03 -5.20 -2.66
CA SER A 84 -11.64 -6.49 -3.01
C SER A 84 -12.64 -6.26 -4.14
N ASN A 85 -12.14 -6.19 -5.38
CA ASN A 85 -12.97 -6.57 -6.51
C ASN A 85 -13.48 -7.98 -6.22
N SER A 86 -14.78 -8.07 -6.00
CA SER A 86 -15.56 -9.29 -5.88
C SER A 86 -15.14 -10.28 -6.96
N GLY A 87 -14.30 -11.23 -6.56
CA GLY A 87 -14.02 -12.41 -7.37
C GLY A 87 -15.33 -13.14 -7.64
N GLY A 88 -15.67 -13.21 -8.93
CA GLY A 88 -16.56 -14.16 -9.58
C GLY A 88 -17.67 -14.79 -8.75
N ARG A 89 -18.89 -14.23 -8.87
CA ARG A 89 -20.08 -15.09 -8.90
C ARG A 89 -20.16 -15.70 -10.30
N ASN A 90 -19.68 -16.93 -10.43
CA ASN A 90 -20.09 -17.83 -11.50
C ASN A 90 -21.29 -18.64 -10.98
N SER A 91 -22.44 -18.46 -11.62
CA SER A 91 -23.63 -19.32 -11.53
C SER A 91 -24.25 -19.40 -12.91
#